data_AF-A0A6N6T8U0-F1
#
_entry.id   AF-A0A6N6T8U0-F1
#
_cell.length_a   1.000
_cell.length_b   1.000
_cell.length_c   1.000
_cell.angle_alpha   90.00
_cell.angle_beta   90.00
_cell.angle_gamma   90.00
#
_symmetry.space_group_name_H-M   'P 1'
#
loop_
_entity.id
_entity.type
_entity.pdbx_description
1 polymer ?
#
loop_
_entity_poly.entity_id
_entity_poly.type
_entity_poly.pdbx_seq_one_letter_code
_entity_poly.pdbx_strand_id
1 'polypeptide(L)' 'RKIRELRHAAGVRYLDFTPVLIVALASVVGARYLAIGTGDTELYIFAGMLAAVVISIRVFLFRGAGKAN' A
#
# COMPACT_ATOMS: atom_id res chain seq x y z
N ARG A 1 13.27 -43.82 0.63
CA ARG A 1 12.64 -42.98 -0.42
C ARG A 1 11.85 -41.85 0.27
N LYS A 2 12.55 -40.90 0.89
CA LYS A 2 11.98 -39.76 1.64
C LYS A 2 12.16 -38.50 0.80
N ILE A 3 11.16 -38.15 -0.02
CA ILE A 3 11.09 -36.84 -0.69
C ILE A 3 9.61 -36.40 -0.67
N ARG A 4 9.02 -36.39 0.53
CA ARG A 4 7.68 -35.82 0.78
C ARG A 4 7.74 -34.87 1.98
N GLU A 5 8.81 -34.09 2.06
CA GLU A 5 9.00 -33.08 3.10
C GLU A 5 9.42 -31.71 2.53
N LEU A 6 9.17 -31.46 1.23
CA LEU A 6 9.16 -30.09 0.69
C LEU A 6 7.79 -29.41 0.91
N ARG A 7 7.12 -29.72 2.03
CA ARG A 7 6.14 -28.81 2.63
C ARG A 7 6.90 -28.02 3.69
N HIS A 8 7.84 -27.19 3.26
CA HIS A 8 8.32 -26.13 4.14
C HIS A 8 7.11 -25.26 4.46
N ALA A 9 6.85 -25.16 5.75
CA ALA A 9 5.76 -24.41 6.32
C ALA A 9 5.95 -22.90 6.12
N ALA A 10 5.89 -22.43 4.88
CA ALA A 10 5.44 -21.07 4.61
C ALA A 10 3.91 -21.07 4.64
N GLY A 11 3.34 -21.49 5.78
CA GLY A 11 1.92 -21.38 6.10
C GLY A 11 1.49 -19.94 6.39
N VAL A 12 2.24 -18.95 5.89
CA VAL A 12 1.86 -17.55 5.90
C VAL A 12 1.14 -17.33 4.58
N ARG A 13 -0.19 -17.31 4.63
CA ARG A 13 -1.01 -16.86 3.50
C ARG A 13 -0.47 -15.48 3.11
N TYR A 14 0.17 -15.37 1.95
CA TYR A 14 0.74 -14.10 1.50
C TYR A 14 -0.42 -13.12 1.36
N LEU A 15 -0.50 -12.14 2.25
CA LEU A 15 -1.48 -11.07 2.16
C LEU A 15 -0.97 -10.10 1.10
N ASP A 16 -1.58 -10.13 -0.07
CA ASP A 16 -1.29 -9.18 -1.13
C ASP A 16 -1.88 -7.81 -0.77
N PHE A 17 -1.00 -6.87 -0.42
CA PHE A 17 -1.37 -5.47 -0.10
C PHE A 17 -1.41 -4.56 -1.34
N THR A 18 -1.06 -5.08 -2.52
CA THR A 18 -1.13 -4.34 -3.79
C THR A 18 -2.51 -3.72 -4.04
N PRO A 19 -3.64 -4.47 -3.94
CA PRO A 19 -4.97 -3.87 -4.16
C PRO A 19 -5.29 -2.78 -3.14
N VAL A 20 -4.89 -2.95 -1.87
CA VAL A 20 -5.11 -1.96 -0.81
C VAL A 20 -4.36 -0.67 -1.12
N LEU A 21 -3.11 -0.77 -1.55
CA LEU A 21 -2.30 0.39 -1.91
C LEU A 21 -2.82 1.10 -3.16
N ILE A 22 -3.32 0.35 -4.15
CA ILE A 22 -3.95 0.94 -5.35
C ILE A 22 -5.17 1.77 -4.93
N VAL A 23 -6.07 1.22 -4.12
CA VAL A 23 -7.27 1.93 -3.67
C VAL A 23 -6.89 3.14 -2.82
N ALA A 24 -5.91 3.03 -1.92
CA ALA A 24 -5.44 4.14 -1.09
C ALA A 24 -4.82 5.28 -1.90
N LEU A 25 -4.01 4.96 -2.93
CA LEU A 25 -3.43 5.97 -3.81
C LEU A 25 -4.50 6.63 -4.69
N ALA A 26 -5.43 5.82 -5.23
CA ALA A 26 -6.53 6.33 -6.04
C ALA A 26 -7.44 7.26 -5.24
N SER A 27 -7.74 6.93 -3.98
CA SER A 27 -8.56 7.78 -3.11
C SER A 27 -7.90 9.11 -2.77
N VAL A 28 -6.58 9.13 -2.54
CA VAL A 28 -5.81 10.38 -2.38
C VAL A 28 -5.92 11.26 -3.62
N VAL A 29 -5.75 10.68 -4.82
CA VAL A 29 -5.87 11.43 -6.08
C VAL A 29 -7.29 11.97 -6.24
N GLY A 30 -8.31 11.13 -6.03
CA GLY A 30 -9.71 11.55 -6.08
C GLY A 30 -10.03 12.69 -5.11
N ALA A 31 -9.59 12.59 -3.86
CA ALA A 31 -9.78 13.62 -2.84
C ALA A 31 -9.16 14.96 -3.25
N ARG A 32 -7.98 14.95 -3.89
CA ARG A 32 -7.35 16.19 -4.40
C ARG A 32 -8.18 16.83 -5.50
N TYR A 33 -8.72 16.03 -6.43
CA TYR A 33 -9.60 16.57 -7.48
C TYR A 33 -10.91 17.11 -6.93
N LEU A 34 -11.51 16.42 -5.96
CA LEU A 34 -12.70 16.93 -5.27
C LEU A 34 -12.40 18.25 -4.56
N ALA A 35 -11.29 18.34 -3.82
CA ALA A 35 -10.87 19.56 -3.14
C ALA A 35 -10.65 20.74 -4.11
N ILE A 36 -10.04 20.49 -5.26
CA ILE A 36 -9.89 21.50 -6.31
C ILE A 36 -11.27 21.93 -6.85
N GLY A 37 -12.16 20.97 -7.09
CA GLY A 37 -13.50 21.23 -7.61
C GLY A 37 -14.41 22.00 -6.64
N THR A 38 -14.23 21.80 -5.33
CA THR A 38 -14.99 22.50 -4.28
C THR A 38 -14.31 23.77 -3.78
N GLY A 39 -13.05 24.03 -4.17
CA GLY A 39 -12.24 25.12 -3.63
C GLY A 39 -11.79 24.90 -2.19
N ASP A 40 -11.88 23.68 -1.66
CA ASP A 40 -11.54 23.35 -0.28
C ASP A 40 -10.03 23.16 -0.11
N THR A 41 -9.37 24.19 0.41
CA THR A 41 -7.92 24.18 0.61
C THR A 41 -7.51 23.25 1.76
N GLU A 42 -8.33 23.12 2.80
CA GLU A 42 -8.04 22.26 3.95
C GLU A 42 -8.04 20.79 3.53
N LEU A 43 -9.05 20.39 2.76
CA LEU A 43 -9.15 19.03 2.21
C LEU A 43 -7.98 18.72 1.28
N TYR A 44 -7.54 19.69 0.46
CA TYR A 44 -6.39 19.51 -0.42
C TYR A 44 -5.09 19.26 0.37
N ILE A 45 -4.86 20.04 1.43
CA ILE A 45 -3.71 19.88 2.32
C ILE A 45 -3.78 18.54 3.05
N PHE A 46 -4.95 18.18 3.57
CA PHE A 46 -5.19 16.90 4.23
C PHE A 46 -4.90 15.72 3.30
N ALA A 47 -5.38 15.77 2.06
CA ALA A 47 -5.08 14.75 1.05
C ALA A 47 -3.58 14.63 0.78
N GLY A 48 -2.83 15.75 0.82
CA GLY A 48 -1.37 15.76 0.74
C GLY A 48 -0.69 15.06 1.93
N MET A 49 -1.16 15.32 3.16
CA MET A 49 -0.65 14.64 4.36
C MET A 49 -0.94 13.14 4.31
N LEU A 50 -2.16 12.76 3.91
CA LEU A 50 -2.54 11.35 3.72
C LEU A 50 -1.66 10.67 2.66
N ALA A 51 -1.35 11.37 1.56
CA ALA A 51 -0.44 10.87 0.53
C ALA A 51 0.94 10.51 1.10
N ALA A 52 1.50 11.38 1.94
CA ALA A 52 2.80 11.14 2.57
C ALA A 52 2.78 9.86 3.41
N VAL A 53 1.74 9.66 4.23
CA VAL A 53 1.56 8.45 5.05
C VAL A 53 1.45 7.20 4.17
N VAL A 54 0.61 7.22 3.13
CA VAL A 54 0.43 6.07 2.22
C VAL A 54 1.73 5.71 1.51
N ILE A 55 2.49 6.71 1.04
CA ILE A 55 3.78 6.51 0.39
C ILE A 55 4.81 5.94 1.38
N SER A 56 4.86 6.45 2.61
CA SER A 56 5.73 5.89 3.65
C SER A 56 5.40 4.42 3.91
N ILE A 57 4.12 4.08 4.10
CA ILE A 57 3.67 2.69 4.29
C ILE A 57 4.10 1.81 3.10
N ARG A 58 3.88 2.27 1.87
CA ARG A 58 4.33 1.56 0.65
C ARG A 58 5.83 1.25 0.70
N VAL A 59 6.66 2.24 1.05
CA VAL A 59 8.11 2.05 1.14
C VAL A 59 8.45 1.00 2.20
N PHE A 60 7.85 1.04 3.39
CA PHE A 60 8.15 0.05 4.43
C PHE A 60 7.67 -1.35 4.09
N LEU A 61 6.49 -1.50 3.47
CA LEU A 61 5.95 -2.79 3.05
C LEU A 61 6.81 -3.45 1.95
N PHE A 62 7.24 -2.68 0.93
CA PHE A 62 7.96 -3.25 -0.21
C PHE A 62 9.47 -3.24 -0.08
N ARG A 63 10.07 -2.42 0.79
CA ARG A 63 11.53 -2.43 1.03
C ARG A 63 12.01 -3.69 1.75
N GLY A 64 11.13 -4.37 2.50
CA GLY A 64 11.39 -5.69 3.11
C GLY A 64 11.16 -6.87 2.16
N ALA A 65 10.33 -6.72 1.13
CA ALA A 65 9.95 -7.80 0.21
C ALA A 65 11.06 -8.18 -0.80
N GLY A 66 12.06 -7.30 -1.00
CA GLY A 66 13.18 -7.53 -1.93
C GLY A 66 14.44 -8.16 -1.30
N LYS A 67 14.41 -8.56 -0.02
CA LYS A 67 15.53 -9.24 0.68
C LYS A 67 15.13 -10.64 1.17
N ALA A 68 14.65 -11.47 0.26
CA ALA A 68 14.69 -12.92 0.42
C ALA A 68 15.55 -13.46 -0.73
N ASN A 69 16.81 -13.75 -0.43
CA ASN A 69 17.71 -14.52 -1.28
C ASN A 69 17.21 -15.97 -1.39
#